data_AF-A0A3C0WFG1-F1
#
_entry.id   AF-A0A3C0WFG1-F1
#
_cell.length_a   1.000
_cell.length_b   1.000
_cell.length_c   1.000
_cell.angle_alpha   90.00
_cell.angle_beta   90.00
_cell.angle_gamma   90.00
#
_symmetry.space_group_name_H-M   'P 1'
#
loop_
_entity.id
_entity.type
_entity.pdbx_description
1 polymer ?
#
loop_
_entity_poly.entity_id
_entity_poly.type
_entity_poly.pdbx_seq_one_letter_code
_entity_poly.pdbx_strand_id
1 'polypeptide(L)'
;MTLSSIPLRIGAVSYLNTKPLVYGLKQRLPDAEISYDLPSRLADDLAASNLDIALIPTVEYFADPGYEIISDACIACRGPVLSVSLLSRVPMNEITSLALDEGSRTSIALVQVLLNVHHNIVPKLSSLPIGASARDVDADAVLVIGDRAMTELENDFSFHWDLGEQWCQWSDTSFVFAMWTARA
;
A
#
# COMPACT_ATOMS: atom_id res chain seq x y z
N MET A 1 8.90 -25.51 -35.31
CA MET A 1 9.23 -25.15 -33.92
C MET A 1 8.55 -23.83 -33.64
N THR A 2 7.39 -23.87 -32.99
CA THR A 2 6.77 -22.66 -32.44
C THR A 2 7.63 -22.22 -31.27
N LEU A 3 8.23 -21.04 -31.37
CA LEU A 3 8.83 -20.37 -30.21
C LEU A 3 7.71 -20.26 -29.18
N SER A 4 7.82 -21.00 -28.08
CA SER A 4 6.94 -20.77 -26.92
C SER A 4 7.22 -19.35 -26.47
N SER A 5 6.30 -18.43 -26.70
CA SER A 5 6.38 -17.10 -26.11
C SER A 5 6.44 -17.31 -24.60
N ILE A 6 7.42 -16.69 -23.95
CA ILE A 6 7.48 -16.66 -22.49
C ILE A 6 6.16 -16.04 -22.02
N PRO A 7 5.40 -16.71 -21.12
CA PRO A 7 4.11 -16.20 -20.68
C PRO A 7 4.31 -14.85 -19.97
N LEU A 8 3.37 -13.93 -20.19
CA LEU A 8 3.37 -12.63 -19.52
C LEU A 8 3.12 -12.85 -18.01
N ARG A 9 4.00 -12.34 -17.15
CA ARG A 9 3.92 -12.51 -15.69
C ARG A 9 3.34 -11.24 -15.05
N ILE A 10 2.18 -11.39 -14.43
CA ILE A 10 1.39 -10.28 -13.89
C ILE A 10 1.22 -10.47 -12.39
N GLY A 11 1.63 -9.48 -11.60
CA GLY A 11 1.42 -9.44 -10.16
C GLY A 11 0.23 -8.55 -9.78
N ALA A 12 -0.71 -9.11 -9.01
CA ALA A 12 -1.89 -8.40 -8.51
C ALA A 12 -1.93 -8.38 -6.97
N VAL A 13 -2.46 -7.32 -6.38
CA VAL A 13 -2.60 -7.22 -4.92
C VAL A 13 -3.68 -8.19 -4.41
N SER A 14 -3.40 -8.85 -3.29
CA SER A 14 -4.27 -9.87 -2.69
C SER A 14 -5.40 -9.32 -1.79
N TYR A 15 -5.41 -8.02 -1.48
CA TYR A 15 -6.41 -7.38 -0.63
C TYR A 15 -7.82 -7.34 -1.23
N LEU A 16 -8.83 -7.24 -0.37
CA LEU A 16 -10.25 -7.18 -0.76
C LEU A 16 -10.55 -6.07 -1.76
N ASN A 17 -9.93 -4.90 -1.60
CA ASN A 17 -10.13 -3.75 -2.48
C ASN A 17 -9.71 -4.00 -3.95
N THR A 18 -8.85 -5.00 -4.19
CA THR A 18 -8.32 -5.32 -5.51
C THR A 18 -9.15 -6.39 -6.22
N LYS A 19 -9.98 -7.16 -5.48
CA LYS A 19 -10.79 -8.24 -6.07
C LYS A 19 -11.67 -7.80 -7.25
N PRO A 20 -12.38 -6.65 -7.22
CA PRO A 20 -13.16 -6.20 -8.37
C PRO A 20 -12.28 -5.84 -9.58
N LEU A 21 -11.08 -5.28 -9.34
CA LEU A 21 -10.17 -4.83 -10.38
C LEU A 21 -9.58 -5.99 -11.20
N VAL A 22 -9.31 -7.12 -10.53
CA VAL A 22 -8.69 -8.31 -11.14
C VAL A 22 -9.70 -9.37 -11.55
N TYR A 23 -11.00 -9.13 -11.30
CA TYR A 23 -12.06 -10.06 -11.66
C TYR A 23 -12.12 -10.27 -13.17
N GLY A 24 -12.00 -11.52 -13.60
CA GLY A 24 -12.02 -11.84 -15.03
C GLY A 24 -10.65 -11.75 -15.72
N LEU A 25 -9.57 -11.34 -15.02
CA LEU A 25 -8.28 -11.10 -15.65
C LEU A 25 -7.69 -12.36 -16.27
N LYS A 26 -7.73 -13.50 -15.55
CA LYS A 26 -7.25 -14.79 -16.06
C LYS A 26 -8.09 -15.30 -17.24
N GLN A 27 -9.40 -15.05 -17.25
CA GLN A 27 -10.27 -15.42 -18.38
C GLN A 27 -9.94 -14.61 -19.64
N ARG A 28 -9.55 -13.34 -19.48
CA ARG A 28 -9.17 -12.45 -20.58
C ARG A 28 -7.74 -12.68 -21.07
N LEU A 29 -6.84 -13.13 -20.18
CA LEU A 29 -5.44 -13.42 -20.45
C LEU A 29 -5.14 -14.88 -20.08
N PRO A 30 -5.66 -15.87 -20.84
CA PRO A 30 -5.52 -17.28 -20.49
C PRO A 30 -4.05 -17.74 -20.48
N ASP A 31 -3.22 -17.15 -21.35
CA ASP A 31 -1.80 -17.50 -21.51
C ASP A 31 -0.87 -16.75 -20.53
N ALA A 32 -1.39 -15.80 -19.74
CA ALA A 32 -0.60 -15.07 -18.74
C ALA A 32 -0.48 -15.85 -17.42
N GLU A 33 0.65 -15.73 -16.76
CA GLU A 33 0.85 -16.16 -15.38
C GLU A 33 0.46 -15.02 -14.43
N ILE A 34 -0.54 -15.24 -13.58
CA ILE A 34 -1.05 -14.22 -12.66
C ILE A 34 -0.78 -14.69 -11.23
N SER A 35 0.03 -13.94 -10.49
CA SER A 35 0.29 -14.14 -9.07
C SER A 35 -0.42 -13.08 -8.23
N TYR A 36 -0.73 -13.43 -6.98
CA TYR A 36 -1.33 -12.52 -6.02
C TYR A 36 -0.47 -12.44 -4.77
N ASP A 37 -0.06 -11.23 -4.38
CA ASP A 37 0.75 -11.02 -3.17
C ASP A 37 0.51 -9.63 -2.57
N LEU A 38 1.27 -9.29 -1.54
CA LEU A 38 1.26 -7.98 -0.90
C LEU A 38 1.92 -6.92 -1.81
N PRO A 39 1.47 -5.66 -1.77
CA PRO A 39 2.01 -4.60 -2.62
C PRO A 39 3.53 -4.46 -2.55
N SER A 40 4.12 -4.53 -1.35
CA SER A 40 5.58 -4.43 -1.17
C SER A 40 6.35 -5.57 -1.86
N ARG A 41 5.84 -6.80 -1.79
CA ARG A 41 6.45 -7.97 -2.45
C ARG A 41 6.31 -7.91 -3.96
N LEU A 42 5.18 -7.44 -4.47
CA LEU A 42 4.99 -7.24 -5.91
C LEU A 42 5.96 -6.20 -6.47
N ALA A 43 6.27 -5.16 -5.70
CA ALA A 43 7.29 -4.19 -6.07
C ALA A 43 8.70 -4.82 -6.12
N ASP A 44 9.04 -5.63 -5.12
CA ASP A 44 10.31 -6.38 -5.09
C ASP A 44 10.45 -7.32 -6.29
N ASP A 45 9.38 -8.05 -6.63
CA ASP A 45 9.36 -8.98 -7.76
C ASP A 45 9.41 -8.27 -9.12
N LEU A 46 8.77 -7.10 -9.26
CA LEU A 46 8.90 -6.29 -10.47
C LEU A 46 10.34 -5.78 -10.64
N ALA A 47 10.94 -5.27 -9.56
CA ALA A 47 12.33 -4.79 -9.56
C ALA A 47 13.33 -5.92 -9.87
N ALA A 48 13.06 -7.12 -9.35
CA ALA A 48 13.87 -8.32 -9.60
C ALA A 48 13.64 -8.95 -10.98
N SER A 49 12.78 -8.38 -11.83
CA SER A 49 12.39 -8.94 -13.13
C SER A 49 11.69 -10.32 -13.04
N ASN A 50 11.13 -10.65 -11.87
CA ASN A 50 10.28 -11.82 -11.67
C ASN A 50 8.86 -11.60 -12.23
N LEU A 51 8.44 -10.34 -12.36
CA LEU A 51 7.20 -9.91 -12.98
C LEU A 51 7.49 -8.99 -14.16
N ASP A 52 6.59 -8.98 -15.15
CA ASP A 52 6.62 -8.05 -16.29
C ASP A 52 5.72 -6.83 -16.02
N ILE A 53 4.60 -7.07 -15.33
CA ILE A 53 3.60 -6.08 -14.94
C ILE A 53 3.20 -6.33 -13.50
N ALA A 54 3.07 -5.29 -12.69
CA ALA A 54 2.54 -5.44 -11.34
C ALA A 54 1.71 -4.24 -10.88
N LEU A 55 0.69 -4.49 -10.06
CA LEU A 55 -0.03 -3.46 -9.30
C LEU A 55 0.79 -3.10 -8.05
N ILE A 56 1.69 -2.13 -8.18
CA ILE A 56 2.68 -1.79 -7.14
C ILE A 56 2.28 -0.52 -6.37
N PRO A 57 2.82 -0.28 -5.16
CA PRO A 57 2.67 0.98 -4.46
C PRO A 57 3.15 2.16 -5.33
N THR A 58 2.33 3.22 -5.45
CA THR A 58 2.65 4.43 -6.25
C THR A 58 4.04 5.02 -5.96
N VAL A 59 4.53 4.96 -4.72
CA VAL A 59 5.87 5.49 -4.40
C VAL A 59 6.99 4.75 -5.13
N GLU A 60 6.79 3.48 -5.46
CA GLU A 60 7.77 2.64 -6.16
C GLU A 60 7.94 3.04 -7.62
N TYR A 61 6.95 3.68 -8.23
CA TYR A 61 7.07 4.20 -9.59
C TYR A 61 8.27 5.17 -9.72
N PHE A 62 8.58 5.93 -8.67
CA PHE A 62 9.69 6.88 -8.67
C PHE A 62 11.06 6.23 -8.45
N ALA A 63 11.12 4.92 -8.15
CA ALA A 63 12.37 4.23 -7.85
C ALA A 63 13.17 3.86 -9.11
N ASP A 64 12.51 3.69 -10.25
CA ASP A 64 13.16 3.30 -11.52
C ASP A 64 12.60 4.14 -12.70
N PRO A 65 13.45 4.90 -13.42
CA PRO A 65 13.01 5.66 -14.59
C PRO A 65 12.56 4.78 -15.77
N GLY A 66 12.85 3.47 -15.74
CA GLY A 66 12.37 2.48 -16.69
C GLY A 66 10.97 1.95 -16.39
N TYR A 67 10.32 2.41 -15.32
CA TYR A 67 8.92 2.07 -15.05
C TYR A 67 7.94 2.91 -15.87
N GLU A 68 6.92 2.24 -16.37
CA GLU A 68 5.82 2.86 -17.12
C GLU A 68 4.47 2.51 -16.47
N ILE A 69 3.64 3.52 -16.25
CA ILE A 69 2.24 3.31 -15.83
C ILE A 69 1.45 2.93 -17.07
N ILE A 70 0.88 1.72 -17.08
CA ILE A 70 0.26 1.14 -18.28
C ILE A 70 -1.28 1.13 -18.25
N SER A 71 -1.88 1.65 -17.18
CA SER A 71 -3.33 1.67 -17.01
C SER A 71 -3.77 2.84 -16.15
N ASP A 72 -4.96 3.37 -16.43
CA ASP A 72 -5.66 4.33 -15.58
C ASP A 72 -6.45 3.65 -14.44
N ALA A 73 -6.61 2.33 -14.50
CA ALA A 73 -7.19 1.56 -13.42
C ALA A 73 -6.19 1.47 -12.25
N CYS A 74 -6.60 1.92 -11.07
CA CYS A 74 -5.72 2.04 -9.91
C CYS A 74 -6.47 1.78 -8.59
N ILE A 75 -5.72 1.69 -7.50
CA ILE A 75 -6.28 1.71 -6.14
C ILE A 75 -6.19 3.14 -5.62
N ALA A 76 -7.33 3.81 -5.51
CA ALA A 76 -7.40 5.22 -5.12
C ALA A 76 -8.63 5.50 -4.24
N CYS A 77 -8.62 6.63 -3.54
CA CYS A 77 -9.77 7.14 -2.81
C CYS A 77 -9.90 8.66 -2.93
N ARG A 78 -11.11 9.17 -2.64
CA ARG A 78 -11.36 10.57 -2.30
C ARG A 78 -12.18 10.58 -1.01
N GLY A 79 -11.58 11.03 0.08
CA GLY A 79 -12.09 10.81 1.43
C GLY A 79 -11.60 9.48 2.02
N PRO A 80 -12.33 8.88 2.98
CA PRO A 80 -11.89 7.70 3.70
C PRO A 80 -11.56 6.51 2.80
N VAL A 81 -10.45 5.81 3.07
CA VAL A 81 -10.02 4.58 2.36
C VAL A 81 -10.31 3.30 3.15
N LEU A 82 -10.58 3.42 4.44
CA LEU A 82 -10.97 2.40 5.42
C LEU A 82 -9.94 1.28 5.68
N SER A 83 -8.95 1.13 4.80
CA SER A 83 -7.96 0.05 4.78
C SER A 83 -6.53 0.53 4.98
N VAL A 84 -6.35 1.80 5.35
CA VAL A 84 -5.05 2.41 5.64
C VAL A 84 -5.25 3.32 6.84
N SER A 85 -4.83 2.82 8.00
CA SER A 85 -5.12 3.44 9.30
C SER A 85 -3.84 3.72 10.07
N LEU A 86 -3.74 4.92 10.66
CA LEU A 86 -2.78 5.21 11.72
C LEU A 86 -3.53 5.09 13.04
N LEU A 87 -3.16 4.09 13.83
CA LEU A 87 -3.69 3.84 15.17
C LEU A 87 -2.71 4.43 16.18
N SER A 88 -3.17 5.24 17.12
CA SER A 88 -2.29 5.89 18.10
C SER A 88 -2.80 5.75 19.54
N ARG A 89 -1.85 5.48 20.44
CA ARG A 89 -2.06 5.39 21.89
C ARG A 89 -2.05 6.77 22.54
N VAL A 90 -1.44 7.75 21.88
CA VAL A 90 -1.30 9.14 22.31
C VAL A 90 -1.96 10.09 21.30
N PRO A 91 -2.28 11.35 21.66
CA PRO A 91 -2.69 12.36 20.68
C PRO A 91 -1.71 12.44 19.49
N MET A 92 -2.22 12.68 18.28
CA MET A 92 -1.40 12.62 17.06
C MET A 92 -0.22 13.60 17.07
N ASN A 93 -0.35 14.71 17.79
CA ASN A 93 0.69 15.73 17.98
C ASN A 93 1.74 15.36 19.06
N GLU A 94 1.62 14.21 19.70
CA GLU A 94 2.54 13.71 20.73
C GLU A 94 3.29 12.44 20.29
N ILE A 95 3.08 11.97 19.05
CA ILE A 95 3.72 10.76 18.53
C ILE A 95 5.24 10.98 18.42
N THR A 96 6.02 10.14 19.11
CA THR A 96 7.49 10.13 19.03
C THR A 96 8.04 8.85 18.41
N SER A 97 7.26 7.77 18.40
CA SER A 97 7.62 6.47 17.81
C SER A 97 6.48 5.91 16.95
N LEU A 98 6.83 5.36 15.78
CA LEU A 98 5.88 4.89 14.78
C LEU A 98 6.32 3.55 14.21
N ALA A 99 5.50 2.53 14.44
CA ALA A 99 5.65 1.22 13.80
C ALA A 99 4.95 1.20 12.43
N LEU A 100 5.61 0.63 11.42
CA LEU A 100 5.19 0.70 10.03
C LEU A 100 4.97 -0.69 9.43
N ASP A 101 3.75 -0.96 8.95
CA ASP A 101 3.40 -2.22 8.27
C ASP A 101 4.25 -2.44 7.00
N GLU A 102 5.07 -3.50 7.02
CA GLU A 102 5.94 -3.91 5.91
C GLU A 102 5.16 -4.27 4.63
N GLY A 103 3.86 -4.53 4.72
CA GLY A 103 3.00 -4.79 3.57
C GLY A 103 2.80 -3.58 2.65
N SER A 104 3.14 -2.36 3.09
CA SER A 104 2.98 -1.13 2.32
C SER A 104 4.29 -0.37 2.13
N ARG A 105 4.34 0.47 1.09
CA ARG A 105 5.41 1.47 0.92
C ARG A 105 4.83 2.87 0.69
N THR A 106 3.79 3.00 -0.12
CA THR A 106 3.08 4.28 -0.30
C THR A 106 2.49 4.80 1.01
N SER A 107 1.83 3.93 1.80
CA SER A 107 1.23 4.36 3.07
C SER A 107 2.27 4.76 4.11
N ILE A 108 3.46 4.13 4.08
CA ILE A 108 4.61 4.50 4.92
C ILE A 108 5.08 5.92 4.58
N ALA A 109 5.21 6.25 3.30
CA ALA A 109 5.57 7.60 2.89
C ALA A 109 4.47 8.61 3.26
N LEU A 110 3.21 8.26 2.99
CA LEU A 110 2.06 9.13 3.25
C LEU A 110 1.91 9.49 4.73
N VAL A 111 2.01 8.51 5.64
CA VAL A 111 1.85 8.79 7.09
C VAL A 111 2.91 9.75 7.61
N GLN A 112 4.14 9.63 7.12
CA GLN A 112 5.24 10.53 7.48
C GLN A 112 5.00 11.95 6.97
N VAL A 113 4.52 12.07 5.73
CA VAL A 113 4.11 13.37 5.16
C VAL A 113 3.00 13.99 6.02
N LEU A 114 1.94 13.24 6.33
CA LEU A 114 0.80 13.75 7.09
C LEU A 114 1.18 14.19 8.51
N LEU A 115 1.96 13.39 9.24
CA LEU A 115 2.46 13.76 10.57
C LEU A 115 3.33 15.03 10.52
N ASN A 116 4.15 15.17 9.48
CA ASN A 116 4.97 16.35 9.29
C ASN A 116 4.12 17.60 8.96
N VAL A 117 3.22 17.52 8.00
CA VAL A 117 2.45 18.70 7.55
C VAL A 117 1.42 19.17 8.59
N HIS A 118 0.82 18.26 9.35
CA HIS A 118 -0.18 18.62 10.36
C HIS A 118 0.44 18.99 11.71
N HIS A 119 1.55 18.38 12.10
CA HIS A 119 2.09 18.50 13.46
C HIS A 119 3.59 18.80 13.52
N ASN A 120 4.30 18.91 12.39
CA ASN A 120 5.75 19.07 12.32
C ASN A 120 6.51 17.95 13.05
N ILE A 121 5.96 16.73 13.03
CA ILE A 121 6.52 15.55 13.72
C ILE A 121 7.34 14.71 12.74
N VAL A 122 8.47 14.20 13.24
CA VAL A 122 9.29 13.18 12.59
C VAL A 122 9.57 12.09 13.63
N PRO A 123 8.78 11.01 13.67
CA PRO A 123 8.89 10.00 14.71
C PRO A 123 10.05 9.03 14.44
N LYS A 124 10.53 8.36 15.49
CA LYS A 124 11.42 7.21 15.35
C LYS A 124 10.65 6.05 14.73
N LEU A 125 11.15 5.55 13.59
CA LEU A 125 10.49 4.49 12.83
C LEU A 125 10.96 3.11 13.28
N SER A 126 10.02 2.17 13.34
CA SER A 126 10.27 0.74 13.48
C SER A 126 9.38 -0.05 12.51
N SER A 127 9.76 -1.31 12.26
CA SER A 127 8.95 -2.21 11.45
C SER A 127 7.81 -2.85 12.27
N LEU A 128 6.65 -3.00 11.64
CA LEU A 128 5.61 -3.94 12.02
C LEU A 128 5.63 -5.09 11.00
N PRO A 129 6.12 -6.28 11.39
CA PRO A 129 6.20 -7.43 10.50
C PRO A 129 4.85 -7.84 9.93
N ILE A 130 4.86 -8.38 8.71
CA ILE A 130 3.65 -8.89 8.04
C ILE A 130 2.93 -9.92 8.93
N GLY A 131 1.67 -9.63 9.24
CA GLY A 131 0.82 -10.51 10.06
C GLY A 131 0.98 -10.34 11.58
N ALA A 132 1.90 -9.49 12.05
CA ALA A 132 1.99 -9.12 13.46
C ALA A 132 0.81 -8.23 13.87
N SER A 133 0.37 -8.34 15.13
CA SER A 133 -0.66 -7.46 15.67
C SER A 133 -0.07 -6.09 15.97
N ALA A 134 -0.87 -5.04 15.81
CA ALA A 134 -0.51 -3.70 16.27
C ALA A 134 -0.25 -3.61 17.79
N ARG A 135 -0.73 -4.60 18.57
CA ARG A 135 -0.47 -4.73 20.01
C ARG A 135 0.92 -5.25 20.35
N ASP A 136 1.54 -5.97 19.43
CA ASP A 136 2.82 -6.65 19.68
C ASP A 136 4.02 -5.69 19.63
N VAL A 137 3.78 -4.41 19.31
CA VAL A 137 4.82 -3.41 19.14
C VAL A 137 4.72 -2.30 20.18
N ASP A 138 5.87 -2.04 20.81
CA ASP A 138 6.08 -0.91 21.71
C ASP A 138 6.39 0.36 20.90
N ALA A 139 5.34 1.05 20.48
CA ALA A 139 5.39 2.34 19.78
C ALA A 139 4.16 3.19 20.13
N ASP A 140 4.28 4.51 20.01
CA ASP A 140 3.17 5.44 20.28
C ASP A 140 2.03 5.23 19.28
N ALA A 141 2.40 5.04 18.01
CA ALA A 141 1.47 4.80 16.93
C ALA A 141 1.93 3.68 15.99
N VAL A 142 0.96 3.11 15.28
CA VAL A 142 1.12 1.98 14.39
C VAL A 142 0.36 2.24 13.10
N LEU A 143 1.06 2.21 11.97
CA LEU A 143 0.44 2.16 10.65
C LEU A 143 0.01 0.72 10.36
N VAL A 144 -1.26 0.54 10.01
CA VAL A 144 -1.87 -0.75 9.67
C VAL A 144 -2.54 -0.62 8.30
N ILE A 145 -2.31 -1.60 7.41
CA ILE A 145 -2.90 -1.57 6.07
C ILE A 145 -3.62 -2.87 5.68
N GLY A 146 -4.42 -2.79 4.62
CA GLY A 146 -5.12 -3.91 4.03
C GLY A 146 -6.37 -4.31 4.82
N ASP A 147 -6.80 -5.56 4.63
CA ASP A 147 -8.08 -6.06 5.16
C ASP A 147 -8.15 -5.98 6.70
N ARG A 148 -7.01 -6.16 7.39
CA ARG A 148 -6.95 -6.10 8.86
C ARG A 148 -7.16 -4.69 9.41
N ALA A 149 -6.78 -3.65 8.66
CA ALA A 149 -7.03 -2.26 9.05
C ALA A 149 -8.54 -1.94 9.14
N MET A 150 -9.39 -2.71 8.44
CA MET A 150 -10.84 -2.56 8.50
C MET A 150 -11.47 -3.17 9.75
N THR A 151 -10.75 -4.04 10.46
CA THR A 151 -11.25 -4.78 11.63
C THR A 151 -10.55 -4.40 12.93
N GLU A 152 -9.31 -3.90 12.87
CA GLU A 152 -8.46 -3.59 14.02
C GLU A 152 -8.78 -2.23 14.70
N LEU A 153 -10.05 -1.82 14.79
CA LEU A 153 -10.45 -0.70 15.65
C LEU A 153 -10.56 -1.20 17.09
N GLU A 154 -9.40 -1.36 17.72
CA GLU A 154 -9.25 -2.02 19.01
C GLU A 154 -9.16 -1.01 20.17
N ASN A 155 -9.69 -1.40 21.34
CA ASN A 155 -9.82 -0.58 22.55
C ASN A 155 -8.50 0.03 23.08
N ASP A 156 -7.34 -0.44 22.63
CA ASP A 156 -6.03 0.00 23.09
C ASP A 156 -5.53 1.28 22.37
N PHE A 157 -6.18 1.67 21.27
CA PHE A 157 -5.83 2.88 20.51
C PHE A 157 -6.91 3.94 20.72
N SER A 158 -6.54 5.03 21.38
CA SER A 158 -7.47 6.13 21.69
C SER A 158 -7.66 7.10 20.52
N PHE A 159 -6.76 7.08 19.54
CA PHE A 159 -6.76 7.98 18.40
C PHE A 159 -6.60 7.19 17.10
N HIS A 160 -7.30 7.62 16.06
CA HIS A 160 -7.32 6.98 14.77
C HIS A 160 -7.34 8.02 13.65
N TRP A 161 -6.53 7.80 12.64
CA TRP A 161 -6.64 8.47 11.34
C TRP A 161 -6.87 7.44 10.25
N ASP A 162 -7.85 7.72 9.39
CA ASP A 162 -7.89 7.19 8.03
C ASP A 162 -6.99 8.06 7.15
N LEU A 163 -5.94 7.47 6.55
CA LEU A 163 -4.96 8.25 5.79
C LEU A 163 -5.53 8.86 4.51
N GLY A 164 -6.52 8.21 3.89
CA GLY A 164 -7.22 8.74 2.73
C GLY A 164 -8.04 9.97 3.08
N GLU A 165 -8.72 9.93 4.22
CA GLU A 165 -9.44 11.08 4.77
C GLU A 165 -8.49 12.24 5.09
N GLN A 166 -7.40 11.98 5.83
CA GLN A 166 -6.45 13.02 6.20
C GLN A 166 -5.82 13.69 4.97
N TRP A 167 -5.42 12.90 3.96
CA TRP A 167 -4.93 13.45 2.69
C TRP A 167 -5.97 14.32 2.00
N CYS A 168 -7.21 13.84 1.89
CA CYS A 168 -8.28 14.56 1.21
C CYS A 168 -8.62 15.87 1.93
N GLN A 169 -8.63 15.88 3.26
CA GLN A 169 -8.87 17.08 4.07
C GLN A 169 -7.74 18.10 3.91
N TRP A 170 -6.49 17.65 3.83
CA TRP A 170 -5.34 18.52 3.69
C TRP A 170 -5.16 19.09 2.28
N SER A 171 -5.33 18.24 1.25
CA SER A 171 -4.97 18.58 -0.14
C SER A 171 -6.16 18.89 -1.05
N ASP A 172 -7.39 18.54 -0.65
CA ASP A 172 -8.60 18.52 -1.50
C ASP A 172 -8.46 17.71 -2.81
N THR A 173 -7.56 16.72 -2.81
CA THR A 173 -7.34 15.82 -3.95
C THR A 173 -7.59 14.36 -3.60
N SER A 174 -7.82 13.53 -4.63
CA SER A 174 -7.79 12.09 -4.49
C SER A 174 -6.37 11.60 -4.18
N PHE A 175 -6.25 10.47 -3.49
CA PHE A 175 -4.97 9.79 -3.28
C PHE A 175 -4.92 8.47 -4.06
N VAL A 176 -3.78 8.18 -4.69
CA VAL A 176 -3.54 6.92 -5.42
C VAL A 176 -2.53 6.09 -4.65
N PHE A 177 -2.96 4.93 -4.13
CA PHE A 177 -2.13 4.04 -3.33
C PHE A 177 -1.29 3.08 -4.18
N ALA A 178 -1.88 2.55 -5.26
CA ALA A 178 -1.23 1.59 -6.14
C ALA A 178 -1.66 1.74 -7.60
N MET A 179 -0.76 1.41 -8.52
CA MET A 179 -0.91 1.59 -9.97
C MET A 179 -0.31 0.42 -10.74
N TRP A 180 -0.94 0.06 -11.87
CA TRP A 180 -0.38 -0.94 -12.79
C TRP A 180 0.84 -0.38 -13.48
N THR A 181 1.99 -1.00 -13.19
CA THR A 181 3.29 -0.57 -13.68
C THR A 181 3.95 -1.72 -14.43
N ALA A 182 4.50 -1.42 -15.59
CA ALA A 182 5.36 -2.32 -16.36
C ALA A 182 6.80 -1.83 -16.30
N ARG A 183 7.73 -2.76 -16.55
CA ARG A 183 9.14 -2.43 -16.77
C ARG A 183 9.37 -2.32 -18.29
N ALA A 184 10.05 -1.27 -18.73
CA ALA A 184 10.44 -1.05 -20.12
C ALA A 184 11.48 -2.06 -20.62
#